data_AF-A0A2D6L8G1-F1
#
_entry.id   AF-A0A2D6L8G1-F1
#
_cell.length_a   1.000
_cell.length_b   1.000
_cell.length_c   1.000
_cell.angle_alpha   90.00
_cell.angle_beta   90.00
_cell.angle_gamma   90.00
#
_symmetry.space_group_name_H-M   'P 1'
#
loop_
_entity.id
_entity.type
_entity.pdbx_description
1 polymer ?
#
loop_
_entity_poly.entity_id
_entity_poly.type
_entity_poly.pdbx_seq_one_letter_code
_entity_poly.pdbx_strand_id
1 'polypeptide(L)'
;MKSEFVSDGMFVPKLFFETRKRLVVSKSFLELVLSVASPIKLAPMATLASFDITKTADDKVNADATGGVIFENVDTLCLQLAEMLLIQWNGYGGVLLVDGKANTFYTGGTDDKILEVRAKFIRLGREWEWYVDASQFGETGSDEGDRVFTLISSNDQSAKSPPAQRRGWYS
;
A
#
# COMPACT_ATOMS: atom_id res chain seq x y z
N MET A 1 1.56 -1.23 16.72
CA MET A 1 2.59 -0.25 16.31
C MET A 1 3.54 0.02 17.49
N LYS A 2 4.86 0.16 17.27
CA LYS A 2 5.81 0.45 18.36
C LYS A 2 5.57 1.85 18.94
N SER A 3 5.77 2.01 20.26
CA SER A 3 5.53 3.27 20.97
C SER A 3 6.39 4.44 20.49
N GLU A 4 7.52 4.17 19.84
CA GLU A 4 8.43 5.20 19.30
C GLU A 4 7.84 6.00 18.13
N PHE A 5 6.77 5.50 17.48
CA PHE A 5 6.12 6.15 16.34
C PHE A 5 4.76 6.76 16.70
N VAL A 6 4.44 6.79 17.99
CA VAL A 6 3.17 7.22 18.53
C VAL A 6 3.41 8.34 19.54
N SER A 7 2.84 9.52 19.31
CA SER A 7 2.84 10.63 20.26
C SER A 7 1.41 10.84 20.74
N ASP A 8 1.17 10.75 22.06
CA ASP A 8 -0.16 10.96 22.66
C ASP A 8 -1.29 10.11 22.05
N GLY A 9 -0.97 8.87 21.64
CA GLY A 9 -1.92 7.96 20.98
C GLY A 9 -2.16 8.24 19.49
N MET A 10 -1.42 9.18 18.91
CA MET A 10 -1.46 9.54 17.49
C MET A 10 -0.26 8.95 16.76
N PHE A 11 -0.50 8.33 15.60
CA PHE A 11 0.55 8.01 14.64
C PHE A 11 1.03 9.30 13.98
N VAL A 12 2.35 9.49 13.90
CA VAL A 12 2.97 10.64 13.23
C VAL A 12 3.69 10.13 11.97
N PRO A 13 3.09 10.28 10.76
CA PRO A 13 3.65 9.75 9.52
C PRO A 13 5.10 10.17 9.30
N LYS A 14 5.38 11.47 9.40
CA LYS A 14 6.72 12.02 9.18
C LYS A 14 7.77 11.36 10.07
N LEU A 15 7.49 11.23 11.36
CA LEU A 15 8.40 10.60 12.31
C LEU A 15 8.69 9.14 11.93
N PHE A 16 7.65 8.37 11.58
CA PHE A 16 7.82 6.97 11.17
C PHE A 16 8.68 6.83 9.91
N PHE A 17 8.31 7.52 8.83
CA PHE A 17 8.94 7.35 7.54
C PHE A 17 10.38 7.89 7.52
N GLU A 18 10.67 8.97 8.26
CA GLU A 18 12.04 9.54 8.31
C GLU A 18 13.00 8.77 9.24
N THR A 19 12.50 8.05 10.24
CA THR A 19 13.36 7.42 11.27
C THR A 19 13.41 5.90 11.24
N ARG A 20 12.48 5.24 10.53
CA ARG A 20 12.46 3.78 10.43
C ARG A 20 13.74 3.27 9.76
N LYS A 21 14.50 2.46 10.49
CA LYS A 21 15.68 1.77 9.93
C LYS A 21 15.29 0.85 8.77
N ARG A 22 16.19 0.70 7.80
CA ARG A 22 16.01 -0.12 6.58
C ARG A 22 14.78 0.30 5.76
N LEU A 23 14.47 1.60 5.80
CA LEU A 23 13.51 2.26 4.94
C LEU A 23 14.22 3.41 4.24
N VAL A 24 14.14 3.41 2.91
CA VAL A 24 14.51 4.54 2.08
C VAL A 24 13.25 5.20 1.58
N VAL A 25 13.15 6.49 1.83
CA VAL A 25 12.00 7.31 1.40
C VAL A 25 12.47 8.18 0.25
N SER A 26 11.79 8.09 -0.89
CA SER A 26 12.12 8.92 -2.05
C SER A 26 11.81 10.39 -1.76
N LYS A 27 12.52 11.29 -2.46
CA LYS A 27 12.25 12.73 -2.38
C LYS A 27 10.81 13.06 -2.76
N SER A 28 10.27 12.43 -3.80
CA SER A 28 8.88 12.66 -4.23
C SER A 28 7.87 12.20 -3.18
N PHE A 29 8.14 11.12 -2.44
CA PHE A 29 7.29 10.73 -1.31
C PHE A 29 7.31 11.78 -0.19
N LEU A 30 8.47 12.35 0.13
CA LEU A 30 8.55 13.45 1.09
C LEU A 30 7.73 14.67 0.63
N GLU A 31 7.83 15.03 -0.65
CA GLU A 31 7.22 16.24 -1.22
C GLU A 31 5.72 16.10 -1.50
N LEU A 32 5.25 14.94 -1.95
CA LEU A 32 3.85 14.73 -2.36
C LEU A 32 2.99 14.13 -1.24
N VAL A 33 3.58 13.32 -0.36
CA VAL A 33 2.86 12.55 0.65
C VAL A 33 3.11 13.13 2.04
N LEU A 34 4.36 13.15 2.50
CA LEU A 34 4.67 13.57 3.88
C LEU A 34 4.56 15.07 4.12
N SER A 35 4.60 15.91 3.09
CA SER A 35 4.42 17.36 3.21
C SER A 35 3.01 17.75 3.63
N VAL A 36 2.02 16.90 3.33
CA VAL A 36 0.59 17.12 3.62
C VAL A 36 0.03 16.16 4.66
N ALA A 37 0.74 15.07 4.95
CA ALA A 37 0.33 14.10 5.94
C ALA A 37 0.32 14.70 7.36
N SER A 38 -0.79 14.52 8.07
CA SER A 38 -1.01 14.98 9.43
C SER A 38 -1.00 13.81 10.44
N PRO A 39 -0.72 14.07 11.72
CA PRO A 39 -0.89 13.06 12.76
C PRO A 39 -2.33 12.54 12.80
N ILE A 40 -2.49 11.22 12.87
CA ILE A 40 -3.79 10.54 12.87
C ILE A 40 -3.93 9.63 14.07
N LYS A 41 -5.16 9.49 14.59
CA LYS A 41 -5.45 8.51 15.64
C LYS A 41 -5.15 7.11 15.14
N LEU A 42 -4.56 6.29 16.00
CA LEU A 42 -4.43 4.87 15.70
C LEU A 42 -5.83 4.27 15.48
N ALA A 43 -5.97 3.57 14.36
CA ALA A 43 -7.16 2.83 13.97
C ALA A 43 -6.75 1.39 13.65
N PRO A 44 -7.65 0.42 13.80
CA PRO A 44 -7.38 -0.94 13.35
C PRO A 44 -7.00 -0.98 11.87
N MET A 45 -6.09 -1.89 11.51
CA MET A 45 -5.70 -2.12 10.13
C MET A 45 -6.95 -2.42 9.29
N ALA A 46 -7.12 -1.68 8.20
CA ALA A 46 -8.23 -1.89 7.28
C ALA A 46 -8.05 -3.22 6.54
N THR A 47 -9.16 -3.86 6.17
CA THR A 47 -9.08 -5.01 5.28
C THR A 47 -8.82 -4.52 3.86
N LEU A 48 -7.69 -4.94 3.29
CA LEU A 48 -7.28 -4.58 1.94
C LEU A 48 -7.52 -5.76 0.99
N ALA A 49 -8.00 -5.45 -0.21
CA ALA A 49 -7.92 -6.36 -1.34
C ALA A 49 -6.67 -6.03 -2.16
N SER A 50 -6.10 -7.04 -2.79
CA SER A 50 -5.01 -6.86 -3.75
C SER A 50 -5.29 -7.62 -5.03
N PHE A 51 -4.88 -7.07 -6.16
CA PHE A 51 -4.88 -7.76 -7.44
C PHE A 51 -3.57 -7.50 -8.19
N ASP A 52 -3.20 -8.46 -9.03
CA ASP A 52 -1.98 -8.39 -9.84
C ASP A 52 -2.26 -7.70 -11.17
N ILE A 53 -1.33 -6.88 -11.63
CA ILE A 53 -1.37 -6.26 -12.95
C ILE A 53 -0.96 -7.31 -13.99
N THR A 54 -1.91 -7.76 -14.80
CA THR A 54 -1.74 -8.89 -15.73
C THR A 54 -1.14 -8.50 -17.08
N LYS A 55 -0.91 -7.20 -17.34
CA LYS A 55 -0.25 -6.68 -18.53
C LYS A 55 0.26 -5.27 -18.24
N THR A 56 1.38 -4.88 -18.83
CA THR A 56 1.80 -3.47 -18.88
C THR A 56 0.67 -2.65 -19.51
N ALA A 57 0.22 -1.62 -18.82
CA ALA A 57 -0.85 -0.75 -19.27
C ALA A 57 -0.51 0.70 -18.90
N ASP A 58 -0.99 1.65 -19.72
CA ASP A 58 -1.11 3.03 -19.26
C ASP A 58 -2.09 3.05 -18.08
N ASP A 59 -1.66 3.61 -16.95
CA ASP A 59 -2.32 3.43 -15.65
C ASP A 59 -3.78 3.92 -15.62
N LYS A 60 -4.17 4.82 -16.53
CA LYS A 60 -5.56 5.28 -16.71
C LYS A 60 -6.56 4.13 -16.84
N VAL A 61 -6.19 3.02 -17.48
CA VAL A 61 -7.05 1.84 -17.60
C VAL A 61 -7.13 1.04 -16.30
N ASN A 62 -6.08 1.09 -15.48
CA ASN A 62 -6.01 0.38 -14.19
C ASN A 62 -6.83 1.09 -13.12
N ALA A 63 -6.85 2.42 -13.04
CA ALA A 63 -7.69 3.15 -12.06
C ALA A 63 -9.18 2.88 -12.25
N ASP A 64 -9.68 2.95 -13.49
CA ASP A 64 -11.09 2.63 -13.80
C ASP A 64 -11.41 1.14 -13.59
N ALA A 65 -10.44 0.24 -13.77
CA ALA A 65 -10.59 -1.19 -13.55
C ALA A 65 -10.53 -1.62 -12.08
N THR A 66 -10.01 -0.78 -11.18
CA THR A 66 -9.75 -1.20 -9.79
C THR A 66 -11.01 -1.51 -8.99
N GLY A 67 -12.17 -0.90 -9.29
CA GLY A 67 -13.42 -1.11 -8.55
C GLY A 67 -13.34 -0.90 -7.03
N GLY A 68 -12.17 -0.50 -6.54
CA GLY A 68 -11.75 -0.50 -5.16
C GLY A 68 -11.54 0.93 -4.71
N VAL A 69 -11.87 1.17 -3.45
CA VAL A 69 -11.92 2.53 -2.92
C VAL A 69 -10.49 3.04 -2.75
N ILE A 70 -10.18 4.14 -3.45
CA ILE A 70 -8.95 4.95 -3.25
C ILE A 70 -8.89 5.36 -1.79
N PHE A 71 -7.70 5.40 -1.17
CA PHE A 71 -7.58 5.94 0.17
C PHE A 71 -8.02 7.42 0.17
N GLU A 72 -9.10 7.72 0.88
CA GLU A 72 -9.74 9.05 0.91
C GLU A 72 -8.77 10.15 1.34
N ASN A 73 -7.80 9.82 2.20
CA ASN A 73 -6.77 10.75 2.62
C ASN A 73 -5.40 10.05 2.77
N VAL A 74 -4.36 10.87 2.66
CA VAL A 74 -2.96 10.46 2.77
C VAL A 74 -2.64 9.89 4.15
N ASP A 75 -3.24 10.43 5.21
CA ASP A 75 -2.94 10.04 6.59
C ASP A 75 -3.28 8.58 6.87
N THR A 76 -4.45 8.14 6.38
CA THR A 76 -4.93 6.77 6.50
C THR A 76 -4.04 5.83 5.68
N LEU A 77 -3.69 6.22 4.45
CA LEU A 77 -2.72 5.46 3.65
C LEU A 77 -1.38 5.31 4.38
N CYS A 78 -0.85 6.40 4.94
CA CYS A 78 0.41 6.38 5.67
C CYS A 78 0.35 5.44 6.88
N LEU A 79 -0.75 5.47 7.63
CA LEU A 79 -0.95 4.57 8.78
C LEU A 79 -0.96 3.10 8.33
N GLN A 80 -1.77 2.76 7.32
CA GLN A 80 -1.88 1.39 6.82
C GLN A 80 -0.55 0.88 6.26
N LEU A 81 0.12 1.70 5.43
CA LEU A 81 1.42 1.35 4.87
C LEU A 81 2.48 1.16 5.97
N ALA A 82 2.49 2.02 6.99
CA ALA A 82 3.40 1.89 8.13
C ALA A 82 3.17 0.59 8.91
N GLU A 83 1.91 0.18 9.13
CA GLU A 83 1.59 -1.09 9.77
C GLU A 83 2.07 -2.29 8.95
N MET A 84 1.83 -2.28 7.63
CA MET A 84 2.31 -3.34 6.73
C MET A 84 3.84 -3.43 6.73
N LEU A 85 4.54 -2.30 6.69
CA LEU A 85 6.00 -2.23 6.76
C LEU A 85 6.53 -2.71 8.13
N LEU A 86 5.81 -2.47 9.22
CA LEU A 86 6.19 -2.96 10.54
C LEU A 86 6.03 -4.47 10.67
N ILE A 87 4.92 -5.04 10.18
CA ILE A 87 4.70 -6.49 10.12
C ILE A 87 5.82 -7.14 9.31
N GLN A 88 6.23 -6.50 8.22
CA GLN A 88 7.21 -7.03 7.29
C GLN A 88 8.59 -6.36 7.40
N TRP A 89 9.06 -6.17 8.62
CA TRP A 89 10.26 -5.38 8.93
C TRP A 89 11.50 -5.71 8.07
N ASN A 90 11.77 -6.99 7.84
CA ASN A 90 12.94 -7.49 7.11
C ASN A 90 12.62 -7.96 5.68
N GLY A 91 11.43 -7.68 5.18
CA GLY A 91 10.96 -8.17 3.88
C GLY A 91 10.23 -9.52 3.94
N TYR A 92 10.09 -10.18 5.09
CA TYR A 92 9.43 -11.50 5.19
C TYR A 92 8.21 -11.50 6.12
N GLY A 93 7.29 -12.44 5.89
CA GLY A 93 6.15 -12.70 6.79
C GLY A 93 4.99 -11.71 6.69
N GLY A 94 4.89 -10.97 5.59
CA GLY A 94 3.81 -10.02 5.34
C GLY A 94 3.35 -10.02 3.88
N VAL A 95 2.37 -9.18 3.58
CA VAL A 95 1.70 -9.17 2.28
C VAL A 95 2.39 -8.32 1.23
N LEU A 96 3.44 -7.55 1.54
CA LEU A 96 4.10 -6.61 0.62
C LEU A 96 5.22 -7.24 -0.22
N LEU A 97 5.89 -8.32 0.21
CA LEU A 97 6.96 -8.89 -0.62
C LEU A 97 6.37 -9.92 -1.57
N VAL A 98 6.45 -9.62 -2.87
CA VAL A 98 6.18 -10.56 -3.96
C VAL A 98 7.28 -10.39 -4.99
N ASP A 99 8.24 -11.31 -5.04
CA ASP A 99 9.27 -11.45 -6.08
C ASP A 99 9.93 -10.14 -6.58
N GLY A 100 10.13 -9.16 -5.68
CA GLY A 100 10.74 -7.87 -6.01
C GLY A 100 9.83 -6.87 -6.75
N LYS A 101 8.55 -7.17 -6.88
CA LYS A 101 7.53 -6.35 -7.54
C LYS A 101 7.04 -5.20 -6.67
N ALA A 102 6.50 -4.18 -7.31
CA ALA A 102 5.94 -3.03 -6.63
C ALA A 102 4.59 -3.35 -6.00
N ASN A 103 4.31 -2.68 -4.88
CA ASN A 103 2.99 -2.65 -4.27
C ASN A 103 2.52 -1.21 -4.34
N THR A 104 1.51 -1.01 -5.18
CA THR A 104 0.96 0.29 -5.51
C THR A 104 -0.30 0.54 -4.69
N PHE A 105 -0.41 1.75 -4.19
CA PHE A 105 -1.54 2.26 -3.44
C PHE A 105 -1.95 3.59 -4.06
N TYR A 106 -3.25 3.87 -4.11
CA TYR A 106 -3.77 5.13 -4.61
C TYR A 106 -4.40 5.94 -3.48
N THR A 107 -4.12 7.24 -3.43
CA THR A 107 -4.75 8.16 -2.47
C THR A 107 -5.03 9.51 -3.10
N GLY A 108 -6.03 10.22 -2.56
CA GLY A 108 -6.25 11.63 -2.89
C GLY A 108 -5.08 12.48 -2.40
N GLY A 109 -4.47 13.22 -3.31
CA GLY A 109 -3.50 14.27 -3.02
C GLY A 109 -4.15 15.65 -2.94
N THR A 110 -3.33 16.69 -3.03
CA THR A 110 -3.80 18.08 -3.15
C THR A 110 -4.43 18.33 -4.52
N ASP A 111 -5.36 19.28 -4.59
CA ASP A 111 -5.98 19.76 -5.84
C ASP A 111 -6.70 18.67 -6.65
N ASP A 112 -7.40 17.76 -5.97
CA ASP A 112 -8.16 16.64 -6.56
C ASP A 112 -7.31 15.66 -7.41
N LYS A 113 -5.98 15.72 -7.26
CA LYS A 113 -5.07 14.80 -7.96
C LYS A 113 -5.00 13.47 -7.24
N ILE A 114 -4.95 12.39 -8.00
CA ILE A 114 -4.64 11.06 -7.47
C ILE A 114 -3.12 10.93 -7.38
N LEU A 115 -2.65 10.52 -6.21
CA LEU A 115 -1.27 10.13 -6.00
C LEU A 115 -1.15 8.61 -6.07
N GLU A 116 -0.09 8.18 -6.73
CA GLU A 116 0.35 6.81 -6.71
C GLU A 116 1.49 6.67 -5.71
N VAL A 117 1.37 5.71 -4.79
CA VAL A 117 2.37 5.43 -3.77
C VAL A 117 2.85 4.00 -3.96
N ARG A 118 4.16 3.78 -4.12
CA ARG A 118 4.70 2.43 -4.28
C ARG A 118 5.58 2.06 -3.10
N ALA A 119 5.50 0.80 -2.70
CA ALA A 119 6.42 0.17 -1.78
C ALA A 119 7.11 -1.01 -2.47
N LYS A 120 8.45 -1.00 -2.47
CA LYS A 120 9.30 -2.04 -3.06
C LYS A 120 10.31 -2.52 -2.03
N PHE A 121 10.67 -3.79 -2.09
CA PHE A 121 11.80 -4.31 -1.32
C PHE A 121 12.97 -4.50 -2.26
N ILE A 122 13.95 -3.61 -2.16
CA ILE A 122 15.05 -3.50 -3.13
C ILE A 122 16.39 -3.65 -2.44
N ARG A 123 17.39 -4.04 -3.24
CA ARG A 123 18.77 -4.10 -2.78
C ARG A 123 19.46 -2.78 -3.08
N LEU A 124 19.79 -2.01 -2.05
CA LEU A 124 20.58 -0.80 -2.16
C LEU A 124 21.98 -1.07 -1.60
N GLY A 125 22.96 -1.14 -2.51
CA GLY A 125 24.32 -1.57 -2.18
C GLY A 125 24.36 -3.03 -1.69
N ARG A 126 24.77 -3.24 -0.43
CA ARG A 126 24.93 -4.58 0.17
C ARG A 126 23.72 -5.05 0.97
N GLU A 127 22.77 -4.18 1.25
CA GLU A 127 21.64 -4.47 2.12
C GLU A 127 20.32 -4.45 1.36
N TRP A 128 19.35 -5.20 1.87
CA TRP A 128 17.96 -5.15 1.40
C TRP A 128 17.17 -4.18 2.26
N GLU A 129 16.46 -3.27 1.63
CA GLU A 129 15.73 -2.20 2.28
C GLU A 129 14.35 -2.04 1.65
N TRP A 130 13.40 -1.60 2.46
CA TRP A 130 12.15 -1.08 1.92
C TRP A 130 12.44 0.25 1.25
N TYR A 131 11.85 0.47 0.09
CA TYR A 131 11.87 1.72 -0.62
C TYR A 131 10.43 2.15 -0.87
N VAL A 132 10.11 3.38 -0.48
CA VAL A 132 8.80 3.99 -0.76
C VAL A 132 8.96 5.20 -1.66
N ASP A 133 8.13 5.29 -2.68
CA ASP A 133 8.05 6.45 -3.56
C ASP A 133 6.61 6.90 -3.78
N ALA A 134 6.48 8.08 -4.39
CA ALA A 134 5.21 8.60 -4.83
C ALA A 134 5.37 9.38 -6.14
N SER A 135 4.30 9.41 -6.92
CA SER A 135 4.18 10.16 -8.18
C SER A 135 2.73 10.63 -8.35
N GLN A 136 2.49 11.56 -9.28
CA GLN A 136 1.11 11.78 -9.71
C GLN A 136 0.66 10.59 -10.55
N PHE A 137 -0.62 10.27 -10.47
CA PHE A 137 -1.19 9.17 -11.22
C PHE A 137 -0.90 9.28 -12.72
N GLY A 138 -0.38 8.20 -13.30
CA GLY A 138 -0.02 8.11 -14.72
C GLY A 138 1.34 8.71 -15.10
N GLU A 139 2.11 9.26 -14.16
CA GLU A 139 3.50 9.68 -14.42
C GLU A 139 4.47 8.50 -14.46
N THR A 140 4.19 7.48 -13.68
CA THR A 140 5.02 6.28 -13.57
C THR A 140 4.19 5.09 -13.98
N GLY A 141 4.46 4.51 -15.15
CA GLY A 141 3.78 3.30 -15.62
C GLY A 141 3.90 2.14 -14.63
N SER A 142 2.92 1.23 -14.64
CA SER A 142 2.96 -0.02 -13.87
C SER A 142 3.47 -1.20 -14.69
N ASP A 143 4.29 -2.05 -14.06
CA ASP A 143 4.84 -3.24 -14.69
C ASP A 143 3.94 -4.46 -14.49
N GLU A 144 4.02 -5.43 -15.40
CA GLU A 144 3.36 -6.73 -15.20
C GLU A 144 3.87 -7.40 -13.92
N GLY A 145 2.92 -7.90 -13.12
CA GLY A 145 3.17 -8.51 -11.82
C GLY A 145 3.32 -7.52 -10.66
N ASP A 146 3.28 -6.21 -10.91
CA ASP A 146 3.03 -5.25 -9.84
C ASP A 146 1.63 -5.48 -9.26
N ARG A 147 1.44 -5.12 -7.99
CA ARG A 147 0.18 -5.31 -7.29
C ARG A 147 -0.42 -4.00 -6.88
N VAL A 148 -1.72 -3.90 -6.96
CA VAL A 148 -2.47 -2.75 -6.45
C VAL A 148 -3.23 -3.17 -5.21
N PHE A 149 -3.13 -2.37 -4.15
CA PHE A 149 -3.91 -2.52 -2.92
C PHE A 149 -5.05 -1.50 -2.87
N THR A 150 -6.23 -1.97 -2.51
CA THR A 150 -7.44 -1.14 -2.37
C THR A 150 -8.17 -1.46 -1.07
N LEU A 151 -8.94 -0.50 -0.55
CA LEU A 151 -9.81 -0.74 0.60
C LEU A 151 -11.01 -1.59 0.19
N ILE A 152 -11.32 -2.63 0.97
CA ILE A 152 -12.58 -3.36 0.81
C ILE A 152 -13.69 -2.55 1.45
N SER A 153 -14.67 -2.11 0.66
CA SER A 153 -15.85 -1.42 1.19
C SER A 153 -16.71 -2.39 1.99
N SER A 154 -17.26 -1.96 3.12
CA SER A 154 -18.07 -2.76 4.04
C SER A 154 -19.28 -3.46 3.37
N ASN A 155 -19.71 -2.96 2.20
CA ASN A 155 -20.79 -3.55 1.41
C ASN A 155 -20.39 -4.81 0.62
N ASP A 156 -19.10 -5.15 0.53
CA ASP A 156 -18.60 -6.27 -0.28
C ASP A 156 -18.30 -7.55 0.51
N GLN A 157 -18.64 -7.59 1.80
CA GLN A 157 -18.47 -8.81 2.63
C GLN A 157 -19.36 -10.00 2.21
N SER A 158 -20.22 -9.85 1.19
CA SER A 158 -21.06 -10.95 0.69
C SER A 158 -20.43 -11.81 -0.41
N ALA A 159 -19.25 -11.49 -0.93
CA ALA A 159 -18.69 -12.24 -2.05
C ALA A 159 -17.62 -13.27 -1.63
N LYS A 160 -18.03 -14.54 -1.73
CA LYS A 160 -17.23 -15.79 -1.80
C LYS A 160 -17.01 -16.54 -0.49
N SER A 161 -18.05 -17.30 -0.11
CA SER A 161 -17.80 -18.67 0.36
C SER A 161 -17.17 -19.50 -0.78
N PRO A 162 -16.15 -20.33 -0.54
CA PRO A 162 -15.61 -21.22 -1.57
C PRO A 162 -16.68 -22.21 -2.04
N PRO A 163 -16.69 -22.59 -3.34
CA PRO A 163 -17.66 -23.54 -3.84
C PRO A 163 -17.52 -24.87 -3.09
N ALA A 164 -18.62 -25.34 -2.52
CA ALA A 164 -18.72 -26.63 -1.87
C ALA A 164 -18.17 -27.72 -2.79
N GLN A 165 -17.16 -28.45 -2.30
CA GLN A 165 -16.68 -29.67 -2.96
C GLN A 165 -17.87 -30.61 -3.16
N ARG A 166 -18.30 -30.80 -4.42
CA ARG A 166 -19.21 -31.86 -4.80
C ARG A 166 -18.54 -33.20 -4.49
N ARG A 167 -18.97 -33.87 -3.43
CA ARG A 167 -18.67 -35.29 -3.21
C ARG A 167 -19.31 -36.07 -4.36
N GLY A 168 -18.47 -36.62 -5.24
CA GLY A 168 -18.87 -37.64 -6.19
C GLY A 168 -19.28 -38.90 -5.42
N TRP A 169 -20.52 -39.33 -5.63
CA TRP A 169 -20.99 -40.64 -5.21
C TRP A 169 -20.51 -41.65 -6.25
N TYR A 170 -19.72 -42.63 -5.81
CA TYR A 170 -19.49 -43.84 -6.58
C TYR A 170 -20.79 -44.65 -6.62
N SER A 171 -21.13 -45.16 -7.81
CA SER A 171 -21.95 -46.36 -8.00
C SER A 171 -21.34 -47.11 -9.18
#